data_AF-A0A2X3JF63-F1
#
_entry.id   AF-A0A2X3JF63-F1
#
_cell.length_a   1.000
_cell.length_b   1.000
_cell.length_c   1.000
_cell.angle_alpha   90.00
_cell.angle_beta   90.00
_cell.angle_gamma   90.00
#
_symmetry.space_group_name_H-M   'P 1'
#
loop_
_entity.id
_entity.type
_entity.pdbx_description
1 polymer ?
#
loop_
_entity_poly.entity_id
_entity_poly.type
_entity_poly.pdbx_seq_one_letter_code
_entity_poly.pdbx_strand_id
1 'polypeptide(L)'
;MIMFVVVKDLLGLPGLPATTKGIREALERASGDSPVLVRKREGSKAFEYHVDCLPAAVREVVLGRHAEAVLQKPEVQGLLPLEPMAPAAKARAESLRVSVELEVMRKCPALLERRLGSLTDSQRQIADARIALVLEVRRLMNELSMNRKAGC
;
A
#
# COMPACT_ATOMS: atom_id res chain seq x y z
N MET A 1 1.94 15.24 15.28
CA MET A 1 0.57 14.70 15.29
C MET A 1 0.03 14.92 16.69
N ILE A 2 -1.11 15.60 16.85
CA ILE A 2 -1.65 15.95 18.18
C ILE A 2 -2.62 14.84 18.60
N MET A 3 -2.16 13.86 19.36
CA MET A 3 -2.99 12.74 19.81
C MET A 3 -2.82 12.54 21.32
N PHE A 4 -3.96 12.51 22.03
CA PHE A 4 -4.02 12.27 23.46
C PHE A 4 -4.81 11.00 23.74
N VAL A 5 -4.37 10.26 24.76
CA VAL A 5 -4.99 9.00 25.19
C VAL A 5 -5.37 9.04 26.65
N VAL A 6 -6.38 8.25 27.01
CA VAL A 6 -6.73 8.03 28.41
C VAL A 6 -6.12 6.73 28.88
N VAL A 7 -5.79 6.67 30.17
CA VAL A 7 -5.25 5.46 30.83
C VAL A 7 -6.07 4.21 30.53
N LYS A 8 -7.39 4.32 30.41
CA LYS A 8 -8.27 3.19 30.12
C LYS A 8 -7.97 2.54 28.75
N ASP A 9 -7.53 3.33 27.77
CA ASP A 9 -7.23 2.88 26.41
C ASP A 9 -5.91 2.08 26.34
N LEU A 10 -5.11 2.17 27.41
CA LEU A 10 -3.78 1.58 27.53
C LEU A 10 -3.77 0.28 28.34
N LEU A 11 -4.91 -0.10 28.93
CA LEU A 11 -5.02 -1.31 29.74
C LEU A 11 -4.70 -2.56 28.90
N GLY A 12 -3.87 -3.43 29.48
CA GLY A 12 -3.49 -4.70 28.85
C GLY A 12 -2.44 -4.56 27.73
N LEU A 13 -1.89 -3.37 27.49
CA LEU A 13 -0.78 -3.21 26.56
C LEU A 13 0.54 -3.72 27.19
N PRO A 14 1.32 -4.52 26.45
CA PRO A 14 2.61 -5.01 26.95
C PRO A 14 3.57 -3.83 27.17
N GLY A 15 4.36 -3.90 28.23
CA GLY A 15 5.29 -2.82 28.61
C GLY A 15 4.67 -1.71 29.47
N LEU A 16 3.39 -1.82 29.82
CA LEU A 16 2.74 -0.97 30.83
C LEU A 16 2.31 -1.78 32.06
N PRO A 17 2.15 -1.13 33.22
CA PRO A 17 1.55 -1.76 34.40
C PRO A 17 0.14 -2.28 34.11
N ALA A 18 -0.25 -3.36 34.78
CA ALA A 18 -1.56 -4.00 34.56
C ALA A 18 -2.75 -3.19 35.11
N THR A 19 -2.50 -2.26 36.03
CA THR A 19 -3.56 -1.50 36.73
C THR A 19 -3.63 -0.06 36.25
N THR A 20 -4.84 0.49 36.20
CA THR A 20 -5.09 1.91 35.87
C THR A 20 -4.26 2.86 36.75
N LYS A 21 -4.11 2.53 38.04
CA LYS A 21 -3.30 3.32 38.97
C LYS A 21 -1.82 3.30 38.57
N GLY A 22 -1.25 2.12 38.33
CA GLY A 22 0.15 1.99 37.96
C GLY A 22 0.47 2.65 36.61
N ILE A 23 -0.41 2.53 35.63
CA ILE A 23 -0.25 3.23 34.34
C ILE A 23 -0.23 4.73 34.55
N ARG A 24 -1.18 5.27 35.34
CA ARG A 24 -1.22 6.71 35.64
C ARG A 24 0.08 7.20 36.25
N GLU A 25 0.57 6.54 37.29
CA GLU A 25 1.83 6.91 37.96
C GLU A 25 3.03 6.84 37.01
N ALA A 26 3.06 5.86 36.09
CA ALA A 26 4.10 5.76 35.08
C ALA A 26 4.06 6.92 34.07
N LEU A 27 2.86 7.32 33.64
CA LEU A 27 2.67 8.43 32.71
C LEU A 27 2.94 9.78 33.38
N GLU A 28 2.51 9.99 34.61
CA GLU A 28 2.83 11.19 35.40
C GLU A 28 4.35 11.34 35.55
N ARG A 29 5.08 10.25 35.81
CA ARG A 29 6.54 10.28 35.85
C ARG A 29 7.18 10.61 34.50
N ALA A 30 6.63 10.08 33.40
CA ALA A 30 7.15 10.29 32.06
C ALA A 30 6.84 11.69 31.49
N SER A 31 5.71 12.26 31.88
CA SER A 31 5.23 13.57 31.40
C SER A 31 5.63 14.73 32.31
N GLY A 32 5.89 14.46 33.59
CA GLY A 32 6.15 15.48 34.60
C GLY A 32 5.01 16.49 34.69
N ASP A 33 5.36 17.75 34.95
CA ASP A 33 4.41 18.86 35.02
C ASP A 33 4.22 19.56 33.65
N SER A 34 4.58 18.90 32.54
CA SER A 34 4.53 19.51 31.22
C SER A 34 3.09 19.68 30.71
N PRO A 35 2.60 20.92 30.52
CA PRO A 35 1.24 21.16 30.03
C PRO A 35 1.04 20.77 28.56
N VAL A 36 2.14 20.49 27.85
CA VAL A 36 2.11 19.98 26.46
C VAL A 36 1.80 18.48 26.43
N LEU A 37 2.22 17.76 27.47
CA LEU A 37 2.10 16.30 27.54
C LEU A 37 0.89 15.84 28.36
N VAL A 38 0.41 16.65 29.31
CA VAL A 38 -0.74 16.33 30.15
C VAL A 38 -1.77 17.43 30.05
N ARG A 39 -3.02 17.03 29.85
CA ARG A 39 -4.16 17.95 29.91
C ARG A 39 -5.31 17.35 30.69
N LYS A 40 -6.07 18.21 31.34
CA LYS A 40 -7.34 17.83 31.97
C LYS A 40 -8.44 17.82 30.90
N ARG A 41 -9.24 16.75 30.87
CA ARG A 41 -10.40 16.66 29.98
C ARG A 41 -11.50 17.61 30.46
N GLU A 42 -12.00 18.44 29.56
CA GLU A 42 -13.11 19.35 29.82
C GLU A 42 -14.37 18.58 30.28
N GLY A 43 -15.05 19.11 31.29
CA GLY A 43 -16.25 18.47 31.87
C GLY A 43 -16.00 17.20 32.71
N SER A 44 -14.74 16.82 32.98
CA SER A 44 -14.43 15.65 33.81
C SER A 44 -13.25 15.85 34.76
N LYS A 45 -13.09 14.95 35.73
CA LYS A 45 -11.89 14.86 36.57
C LYS A 45 -10.78 13.99 35.93
N ALA A 46 -10.94 13.55 34.67
CA ALA A 46 -9.98 12.70 33.99
C ALA A 46 -8.86 13.52 33.34
N PHE A 47 -7.67 12.92 33.31
CA PHE A 47 -6.51 13.45 32.60
C PHE A 47 -6.26 12.63 31.35
N GLU A 48 -5.77 13.31 30.32
CA GLU A 48 -5.33 12.72 29.07
C GLU A 48 -3.85 13.01 28.87
N TYR A 49 -3.16 12.05 28.28
CA TYR A 49 -1.72 12.07 28.10
C TYR A 49 -1.38 12.06 26.62
N HIS A 50 -0.44 12.91 26.21
CA HIS A 50 0.03 12.97 24.83
C HIS A 50 0.77 11.67 24.50
N VAL A 51 0.62 11.17 23.28
CA VAL A 51 1.20 9.88 22.86
C VAL A 51 2.72 9.82 22.94
N ASP A 52 3.38 10.98 22.95
CA ASP A 52 4.83 11.08 23.08
C ASP A 52 5.35 10.73 24.48
N CYS A 53 4.50 10.77 25.51
CA CYS A 53 4.88 10.30 26.85
C CYS A 53 4.85 8.77 26.98
N LEU A 54 4.39 8.05 25.94
CA LEU A 54 4.36 6.60 25.92
C LEU A 54 5.72 6.03 25.50
N PRO A 55 6.13 4.88 26.06
CA PRO A 55 7.25 4.10 25.52
C PRO A 55 7.04 3.80 24.03
N ALA A 56 8.12 3.77 23.24
CA ALA A 56 8.04 3.62 21.79
C ALA A 56 7.18 2.42 21.36
N ALA A 57 7.40 1.24 21.97
CA ALA A 57 6.63 0.03 21.67
C ALA A 57 5.11 0.20 21.92
N VAL A 58 4.74 0.90 22.99
CA VAL A 58 3.34 1.18 23.34
C VAL A 58 2.74 2.19 22.37
N ARG A 59 3.52 3.23 22.04
CA ARG A 59 3.11 4.28 21.09
C ARG A 59 2.78 3.71 19.72
N GLU A 60 3.61 2.81 19.19
CA GLU A 60 3.34 2.15 17.90
C GLU A 60 2.01 1.38 17.91
N VAL A 61 1.73 0.64 18.99
CA VAL A 61 0.45 -0.11 19.11
C VAL A 61 -0.74 0.83 19.14
N VAL A 62 -0.65 1.93 19.89
CA VAL A 62 -1.73 2.92 20.00
C VAL A 62 -1.96 3.62 18.66
N LEU A 63 -0.89 4.01 17.97
CA LEU A 63 -0.96 4.63 16.64
C LEU A 63 -1.55 3.68 15.61
N GLY A 64 -1.15 2.41 15.63
CA GLY A 64 -1.72 1.37 14.76
C GLY A 64 -3.23 1.21 14.97
N ARG A 65 -3.67 1.06 16.22
CA ARG A 65 -5.11 0.97 16.56
C ARG A 65 -5.89 2.22 16.13
N HIS A 66 -5.31 3.40 16.33
CA HIS A 66 -5.95 4.64 15.90
C HIS A 66 -6.06 4.74 14.37
N ALA A 67 -5.00 4.36 13.64
CA ALA A 67 -5.02 4.30 12.19
C ALA A 67 -6.09 3.33 11.67
N GLU A 68 -6.19 2.12 12.24
CA GLU A 68 -7.25 1.17 11.91
C GLU A 68 -8.64 1.73 12.17
N ALA A 69 -8.86 2.37 13.33
CA ALA A 69 -10.14 2.97 13.67
C ALA A 69 -10.51 4.13 12.72
N VAL A 70 -9.54 4.92 12.26
CA VAL A 70 -9.75 5.96 11.25
C VAL A 70 -10.11 5.35 9.90
N LEU A 71 -9.44 4.27 9.49
CA LEU A 71 -9.73 3.58 8.23
C LEU A 71 -11.15 2.98 8.21
N GLN A 72 -11.68 2.54 9.36
CA GLN A 72 -13.03 1.98 9.48
C GLN A 72 -14.15 3.02 9.49
N LYS A 73 -13.84 4.33 9.51
CA LYS A 73 -14.87 5.37 9.47
C LYS A 73 -15.48 5.45 8.06
N PRO A 74 -16.81 5.51 7.92
CA PRO A 74 -17.48 5.52 6.61
C PRO A 74 -17.06 6.73 5.74
N GLU A 75 -16.77 7.86 6.37
CA GLU A 75 -16.25 9.08 5.72
C GLU A 75 -14.89 8.86 5.05
N VAL A 76 -14.04 8.03 5.66
CA VAL A 76 -12.72 7.67 5.16
C VAL A 76 -12.82 6.50 4.17
N GLN A 77 -13.71 5.55 4.44
CA GLN A 77 -13.97 4.40 3.56
C GLN A 77 -14.39 4.82 2.14
N GLY A 78 -15.15 5.92 2.00
CA GLY A 78 -15.55 6.50 0.71
C GLY A 78 -14.45 7.29 -0.02
N LEU A 79 -13.35 7.63 0.66
CA LEU A 79 -12.19 8.35 0.10
C LEU A 79 -11.00 7.43 -0.17
N LEU A 80 -10.98 6.24 0.45
CA LEU A 80 -10.03 5.19 0.09
C LEU A 80 -10.34 4.72 -1.33
N PRO A 81 -9.36 4.66 -2.25
CA PRO A 81 -9.55 4.05 -3.56
C PRO A 81 -9.82 2.54 -3.41
N LEU A 82 -11.07 2.19 -3.10
CA LEU A 82 -11.58 0.83 -3.12
C LEU A 82 -12.12 0.46 -4.50
N GLU A 83 -12.15 1.40 -5.44
CA GLU A 83 -12.45 1.10 -6.82
C GLU A 83 -11.36 0.17 -7.38
N PRO A 84 -11.69 -1.05 -7.81
CA PRO A 84 -10.75 -1.85 -8.57
C PRO A 84 -10.31 -1.00 -9.75
N MET A 85 -9.00 -0.74 -9.86
CA MET A 85 -8.39 0.02 -10.96
C MET A 85 -9.21 -0.21 -12.23
N ALA A 86 -9.76 0.87 -12.80
CA ALA A 86 -10.58 0.81 -14.00
C ALA A 86 -9.93 -0.16 -15.01
N PRO A 87 -10.69 -0.99 -15.74
CA PRO A 87 -10.13 -2.06 -16.58
C PRO A 87 -9.02 -1.59 -17.53
N ALA A 88 -9.10 -0.34 -18.01
CA ALA A 88 -8.04 0.31 -18.78
C ALA A 88 -6.72 0.49 -18.02
N ALA A 89 -6.76 0.85 -16.73
CA ALA A 89 -5.59 1.00 -15.88
C ALA A 89 -4.92 -0.36 -15.57
N LYS A 90 -5.71 -1.43 -15.37
CA LYS A 90 -5.18 -2.80 -15.23
C LYS A 90 -4.51 -3.27 -16.52
N ALA A 91 -5.16 -3.09 -17.66
CA ALA A 91 -4.60 -3.45 -18.97
C ALA A 91 -3.30 -2.69 -19.27
N ARG A 92 -3.24 -1.39 -18.90
CA ARG A 92 -2.04 -0.57 -19.05
C ARG A 92 -0.91 -1.03 -18.13
N ALA A 93 -1.20 -1.33 -16.86
CA ALA A 93 -0.22 -1.85 -15.92
C ALA A 93 0.33 -3.22 -16.38
N GLU A 94 -0.52 -4.09 -16.90
CA GLU A 94 -0.10 -5.39 -17.42
C GLU A 94 0.75 -5.25 -18.69
N SER A 95 0.37 -4.36 -19.61
CA SER A 95 1.18 -4.05 -20.80
C SER A 95 2.55 -3.49 -20.44
N LEU A 96 2.63 -2.67 -19.39
CA LEU A 96 3.90 -2.14 -18.86
C LEU A 96 4.76 -3.23 -18.23
N ARG A 97 4.17 -4.17 -17.49
CA ARG A 97 4.93 -5.31 -16.93
C ARG A 97 5.50 -6.18 -18.04
N VAL A 98 4.68 -6.53 -19.04
CA VAL A 98 5.12 -7.32 -20.20
C VAL A 98 6.22 -6.59 -20.97
N SER A 99 6.11 -5.28 -21.20
CA SER A 99 7.15 -4.54 -21.92
C SER A 99 8.48 -4.50 -21.17
N VAL A 100 8.43 -4.34 -19.83
CA VAL A 100 9.63 -4.41 -18.98
C VAL A 100 10.25 -5.80 -19.01
N GLU A 101 9.45 -6.87 -18.89
CA GLU A 101 9.96 -8.25 -18.95
C GLU A 101 10.60 -8.54 -20.32
N LEU A 102 9.98 -8.13 -21.42
CA LEU A 102 10.54 -8.27 -22.77
C LEU A 102 11.87 -7.54 -22.91
N GLU A 103 12.01 -6.35 -22.33
CA GLU A 103 13.27 -5.60 -22.37
C GLU A 103 14.39 -6.31 -21.59
N VAL A 104 14.07 -6.94 -20.46
CA VAL A 104 15.01 -7.79 -19.73
C VAL A 104 15.43 -8.99 -20.57
N MET A 105 14.49 -9.66 -21.23
CA MET A 105 14.79 -10.80 -22.11
C MET A 105 15.67 -10.41 -23.30
N ARG A 106 15.48 -9.22 -23.90
CA ARG A 106 16.34 -8.71 -24.98
C ARG A 106 17.78 -8.49 -24.54
N LYS A 107 17.99 -8.07 -23.28
CA LYS A 107 19.33 -7.83 -22.72
C LYS A 107 20.02 -9.11 -22.25
N CYS A 108 19.26 -10.16 -21.94
CA CYS A 108 19.80 -11.44 -21.46
C CYS A 108 19.25 -12.62 -22.27
N PRO A 109 19.93 -13.03 -23.37
CA PRO A 109 19.48 -14.11 -24.25
C PRO A 109 19.26 -15.46 -23.54
N ALA A 110 20.07 -15.78 -22.53
CA ALA A 110 19.90 -17.01 -21.75
C ALA A 110 18.54 -17.10 -21.03
N LEU A 111 17.98 -15.96 -20.58
CA LEU A 111 16.64 -15.92 -20.00
C LEU A 111 15.55 -16.14 -21.05
N LEU A 112 15.75 -15.61 -22.26
CA LEU A 112 14.86 -15.83 -23.39
C LEU A 112 14.82 -17.31 -23.77
N GLU A 113 15.99 -17.95 -23.93
CA GLU A 113 16.09 -19.38 -24.26
C GLU A 113 15.41 -20.26 -23.22
N ARG A 114 15.64 -19.98 -21.93
CA ARG A 114 14.96 -20.68 -20.83
C ARG A 114 13.45 -20.56 -20.91
N ARG A 115 12.93 -19.36 -21.22
CA ARG A 115 11.49 -19.11 -21.36
C ARG A 115 10.92 -19.85 -22.57
N LEU A 116 11.60 -19.82 -23.71
CA LEU A 116 11.23 -20.57 -24.91
C LEU A 116 11.20 -22.08 -24.66
N GLY A 117 12.17 -22.60 -23.89
CA GLY A 117 12.21 -24.00 -23.48
C GLY A 117 11.08 -24.43 -22.54
N SER A 118 10.45 -23.48 -21.84
CA SER A 118 9.31 -23.76 -20.93
C SER A 118 7.93 -23.72 -21.60
N LEU A 119 7.85 -23.29 -22.87
CA LEU A 119 6.58 -23.22 -23.60
C LEU A 119 6.12 -24.60 -24.05
N THR A 120 4.82 -24.85 -23.99
CA THR A 120 4.20 -26.05 -24.56
C THR A 120 4.14 -25.95 -26.09
N ASP A 121 3.99 -27.08 -26.77
CA ASP A 121 3.89 -27.11 -28.24
C ASP A 121 2.67 -26.34 -28.75
N SER A 122 1.54 -26.39 -28.03
CA SER A 122 0.34 -25.61 -28.36
C SER A 122 0.60 -24.10 -28.23
N GLN A 123 1.31 -23.66 -27.18
CA GLN A 123 1.68 -22.25 -27.02
C GLN A 123 2.62 -21.79 -28.14
N ARG A 124 3.56 -22.63 -28.57
CA ARG A 124 4.44 -22.35 -29.71
C ARG A 124 3.66 -22.22 -31.02
N GLN A 125 2.78 -23.16 -31.32
CA GLN A 125 1.93 -23.11 -32.52
C GLN A 125 1.06 -21.84 -32.57
N ILE A 126 0.48 -21.44 -31.43
CA ILE A 126 -0.30 -20.20 -31.35
C ILE A 126 0.60 -18.97 -31.58
N ALA A 127 1.81 -18.97 -31.01
CA ALA A 127 2.76 -17.88 -31.21
C ALA A 127 3.19 -17.76 -32.68
N ASP A 128 3.51 -18.88 -33.33
CA ASP A 128 3.90 -18.92 -34.75
C ASP A 128 2.77 -18.41 -35.65
N ALA A 129 1.53 -18.84 -35.42
CA ALA A 129 0.36 -18.36 -36.15
C ALA A 129 0.16 -16.85 -35.97
N ARG A 130 0.34 -16.33 -34.74
CA ARG A 130 0.24 -14.88 -34.47
C ARG A 130 1.35 -14.10 -35.16
N ILE A 131 2.58 -14.61 -35.15
CA ILE A 131 3.71 -13.97 -35.83
C ILE A 131 3.45 -13.90 -37.33
N ALA A 132 2.95 -14.96 -37.95
CA ALA A 132 2.59 -14.97 -39.37
C ALA A 132 1.59 -13.86 -39.71
N LEU A 133 0.54 -13.69 -38.91
CA LEU A 133 -0.43 -12.60 -39.09
C LEU A 133 0.21 -11.22 -38.94
N VAL A 134 1.08 -11.03 -37.94
CA VAL A 134 1.79 -9.76 -37.73
C VAL A 134 2.70 -9.43 -38.91
N LEU A 135 3.37 -10.42 -39.50
CA LEU A 135 4.21 -10.23 -40.67
C LEU A 135 3.40 -9.77 -41.88
N GLU A 136 2.24 -10.39 -42.14
CA GLU A 136 1.35 -9.97 -43.22
C GLU A 136 0.77 -8.57 -43.00
N VAL A 137 0.38 -8.24 -41.76
CA VAL A 137 -0.08 -6.89 -41.42
C VAL A 137 1.03 -5.87 -41.68
N ARG A 138 2.28 -6.15 -41.28
CA ARG A 138 3.41 -5.25 -41.55
C ARG A 138 3.69 -5.12 -43.04
N ARG A 139 3.59 -6.21 -43.81
CA ARG A 139 3.74 -6.20 -45.27
C ARG A 139 2.72 -5.26 -45.92
N LEU A 140 1.44 -5.43 -45.59
CA LEU A 140 0.36 -4.59 -46.09
C LEU A 140 0.50 -3.12 -45.65
N MET A 141 0.91 -2.86 -44.41
CA MET A 141 1.15 -1.49 -43.93
C MET A 141 2.25 -0.78 -44.72
N ASN A 142 3.33 -1.49 -45.05
CA ASN A 142 4.44 -0.96 -45.83
C ASN A 142 4.04 -0.70 -47.29
N GLU A 143 3.28 -1.62 -47.90
CA GLU A 143 2.81 -1.51 -49.29
C GLU A 143 1.77 -0.40 -49.47
N LEU A 144 0.91 -0.19 -48.47
CA LEU A 144 -0.23 0.73 -48.54
C LEU A 144 0.00 2.08 -47.82
N SER A 145 1.20 2.33 -47.28
CA SER A 145 1.52 3.55 -46.48
C SER A 145 0.48 3.85 -45.39
N MET A 146 -0.08 2.81 -44.77
CA MET A 146 -1.06 2.94 -43.69
C MET A 146 -0.34 3.30 -42.39
N ASN A 147 -0.11 4.58 -42.16
CA ASN A 147 0.45 5.07 -40.89
C ASN A 147 -0.63 5.07 -39.80
N ARG A 148 -0.25 4.62 -38.59
CA ARG A 148 -1.09 4.83 -37.40
C ARG A 148 -1.29 6.33 -37.24
N LYS A 149 -2.50 6.84 -37.50
CA LYS A 149 -2.86 8.21 -37.11
C LYS A 149 -2.66 8.30 -35.60
N ALA A 150 -1.66 9.03 -35.16
CA ALA A 150 -1.48 9.37 -33.77
C ALA A 150 -2.71 10.19 -33.35
N GLY A 151 -3.57 9.62 -32.52
CA GLY A 151 -4.69 10.35 -31.94
C GLY A 151 -4.14 11.45 -31.03
N CYS A 152 -4.41 12.70 -31.39
CA CYS A 152 -4.31 13.85 -30.49
C CYS A 152 -5.27 13.70 -29.31
#